data_AF-A0A512JRV5-F1
#
_entry.id   AF-A0A512JRV5-F1
#
_cell.length_a   1.000
_cell.length_b   1.000
_cell.length_c   1.000
_cell.angle_alpha   90.00
_cell.angle_beta   90.00
_cell.angle_gamma   90.00
#
_symmetry.space_group_name_H-M   'P 1'
#
loop_
_entity.id
_entity.type
_entity.pdbx_description
1 polymer ?
#
loop_
_entity_poly.entity_id
_entity_poly.type
_entity_poly.pdbx_seq_one_letter_code
_entity_poly.pdbx_strand_id
1 'polypeptide(L)'
;MTGRRTRLAAGPLLLLALALQPQPASAQLSNFIDGLLGNKEEKAPAAPEAEPPQAPAAKKTAPKAAPGKAASSDKPAPARPAAKPAESQVAAVGAPGAGASTQRVEPEAVVQRANAYFNSFQTLTGGFLQIGPDGRKIGGRLSLAKPGRLRFEYDQPSPLEVIADGTSVAVRDRRLNTQDLYFISQTPLKFLIRDKIDLARDLSVTDVTNDPGGIRVSLEDRSTLGGTSKIQLYFDAEMKTLSQWRITDPQGYLTTVQLSNLQKGKAVDPILFFIDYGRAEDKAALEQMKQQRNQANAQE
;
A
#
# COMPACT_ATOMS: atom_id res chain seq x y z
N MET A 1 47.23 -65.64 10.59
CA MET A 1 46.83 -64.45 11.35
C MET A 1 46.63 -63.30 10.37
N THR A 2 45.37 -62.92 10.20
CA THR A 2 44.83 -61.96 9.23
C THR A 2 45.10 -60.52 9.69
N GLY A 3 45.76 -59.72 8.85
CA GLY A 3 46.03 -58.29 9.10
C GLY A 3 45.51 -57.44 7.95
N ARG A 4 44.30 -56.91 8.12
CA ARG A 4 43.50 -56.12 7.17
C ARG A 4 43.76 -54.63 7.40
N ARG A 5 44.18 -53.85 6.38
CA ARG A 5 43.94 -52.40 6.29
C ARG A 5 43.88 -51.93 4.82
N THR A 6 42.73 -52.10 4.19
CA THR A 6 42.38 -51.39 2.95
C THR A 6 41.79 -50.04 3.36
N ARG A 7 42.43 -48.94 2.94
CA ARG A 7 41.89 -47.58 3.12
C ARG A 7 40.75 -47.38 2.12
N LEU A 8 39.53 -47.21 2.62
CA LEU A 8 38.41 -46.67 1.86
C LEU A 8 38.55 -45.15 1.84
N ALA A 9 38.77 -44.59 0.66
CA ALA A 9 38.73 -43.15 0.43
C ALA A 9 37.28 -42.68 0.52
N ALA A 10 37.03 -41.75 1.43
CA ALA A 10 35.78 -41.01 1.56
C ALA A 10 35.66 -40.02 0.40
N GLY A 11 34.67 -40.24 -0.49
CA GLY A 11 34.20 -39.23 -1.43
C GLY A 11 33.01 -38.48 -0.84
N PRO A 12 32.88 -37.16 -1.07
CA PRO A 12 31.90 -36.35 -0.38
C PRO A 12 30.48 -36.60 -0.91
N LEU A 13 29.57 -36.90 0.00
CA LEU A 13 28.13 -36.78 -0.17
C LEU A 13 27.79 -35.29 -0.34
N LEU A 14 27.49 -34.88 -1.58
CA LEU A 14 26.89 -33.58 -1.87
C LEU A 14 25.42 -33.65 -1.45
N LEU A 15 25.14 -33.28 -0.20
CA LEU A 15 23.78 -32.98 0.25
C LEU A 15 23.38 -31.63 -0.38
N LEU A 16 22.58 -31.69 -1.45
CA LEU A 16 21.79 -30.53 -1.89
C LEU A 16 20.70 -30.29 -0.83
N ALA A 17 21.04 -29.54 0.22
CA ALA A 17 20.03 -28.91 1.04
C ALA A 17 19.35 -27.84 0.19
N LEU A 18 18.12 -28.10 -0.29
CA LEU A 18 17.22 -27.02 -0.65
C LEU A 18 17.01 -26.21 0.62
N ALA A 19 17.75 -25.11 0.74
CA ALA A 19 17.43 -24.06 1.69
C ALA A 19 16.05 -23.53 1.29
N LEU A 20 15.02 -23.99 1.99
CA LEU A 20 13.79 -23.23 2.12
C LEU A 20 14.20 -21.95 2.84
N GLN A 21 14.65 -20.96 2.06
CA GLN A 21 15.05 -19.68 2.60
C GLN A 21 13.83 -19.12 3.33
N PRO A 22 13.93 -18.77 4.62
CA PRO A 22 12.89 -17.98 5.26
C PRO A 22 12.75 -16.72 4.42
N GLN A 23 11.55 -16.52 3.86
CA GLN A 23 11.30 -15.30 3.12
C GLN A 23 11.60 -14.10 4.03
N PRO A 24 12.27 -13.05 3.52
CA PRO A 24 12.58 -11.90 4.34
C PRO A 24 11.27 -11.28 4.82
N ALA A 25 11.25 -10.77 6.05
CA ALA A 25 10.06 -10.16 6.66
C ALA A 25 9.44 -9.00 5.84
N SER A 26 10.15 -8.49 4.83
CA SER A 26 9.65 -7.55 3.83
C SER A 26 8.67 -8.16 2.81
N ALA A 27 8.73 -9.45 2.50
CA ALA A 27 7.76 -10.12 1.63
C ALA A 27 6.40 -10.34 2.31
N GLN A 28 6.39 -10.37 3.65
CA GLN A 28 5.19 -10.50 4.47
C GLN A 28 4.40 -9.17 4.57
N LEU A 29 4.98 -8.04 4.16
CA LEU A 29 4.27 -6.74 4.10
C LEU A 29 3.44 -6.53 2.88
N SER A 30 4.01 -6.89 1.74
CA SER A 30 3.34 -6.83 0.47
C SER A 30 2.08 -7.66 0.64
N ASN A 31 2.18 -8.86 1.20
CA ASN A 31 1.03 -9.69 1.59
C ASN A 31 0.16 -9.10 2.72
N PHE A 32 0.69 -8.20 3.55
CA PHE A 32 -0.11 -7.50 4.56
C PHE A 32 -0.99 -6.42 3.92
N ILE A 33 -0.49 -5.56 3.03
CA ILE A 33 -1.32 -4.57 2.34
C ILE A 33 -2.17 -5.25 1.26
N ASP A 34 -1.63 -6.26 0.58
CA ASP A 34 -2.34 -7.07 -0.40
C ASP A 34 -3.39 -8.00 0.24
N GLY A 35 -3.15 -8.47 1.47
CA GLY A 35 -4.16 -9.12 2.31
C GLY A 35 -5.18 -8.12 2.86
N LEU A 36 -4.73 -6.95 3.33
CA LEU A 36 -5.60 -5.86 3.79
C LEU A 36 -6.51 -5.36 2.64
N LEU A 37 -6.08 -5.48 1.39
CA LEU A 37 -6.65 -4.79 0.22
C LEU A 37 -6.91 -5.71 -0.99
N GLY A 38 -6.83 -7.03 -0.85
CA GLY A 38 -7.50 -8.00 -1.72
C GLY A 38 -6.78 -8.62 -2.92
N ASN A 39 -5.48 -8.92 -2.84
CA ASN A 39 -4.95 -10.05 -3.59
C ASN A 39 -4.46 -11.17 -2.65
N LYS A 40 -5.13 -12.32 -2.76
CA LYS A 40 -4.58 -13.61 -2.40
C LYS A 40 -4.21 -14.26 -3.73
N GLU A 41 -2.94 -14.18 -4.12
CA GLU A 41 -2.43 -15.15 -5.09
C GLU A 41 -2.49 -16.52 -4.43
N GLU A 42 -3.48 -17.31 -4.84
CA GLU A 42 -3.57 -18.72 -4.52
C GLU A 42 -2.46 -19.45 -5.29
N LYS A 43 -1.26 -19.53 -4.70
CA LYS A 43 -0.30 -20.54 -5.13
C LYS A 43 -0.81 -21.90 -4.66
N ALA A 44 -1.59 -22.56 -5.51
CA ALA A 44 -1.93 -23.96 -5.35
C ALA A 44 -0.65 -24.79 -5.11
N PRO A 45 -0.65 -25.77 -4.18
CA PRO A 45 0.49 -26.66 -4.03
C PRO A 45 0.59 -27.53 -5.29
N ALA A 46 1.59 -27.28 -6.12
CA ALA A 46 1.96 -28.18 -7.20
C ALA A 46 2.36 -29.53 -6.57
N ALA A 47 1.58 -30.56 -6.86
CA ALA A 47 1.97 -31.94 -6.64
C ALA A 47 3.29 -32.23 -7.38
N PRO A 48 4.18 -33.10 -6.85
CA PRO A 48 5.49 -33.34 -7.43
C PRO A 48 5.34 -34.18 -8.69
N GLU A 49 5.42 -33.54 -9.86
CA GLU A 49 5.54 -34.24 -11.14
C GLU A 49 7.02 -34.38 -11.51
N ALA A 50 7.42 -35.62 -11.72
CA ALA A 50 8.79 -36.07 -11.89
C ALA A 50 9.45 -35.53 -13.16
N GLU A 51 10.71 -35.06 -13.05
CA GLU A 51 11.57 -34.79 -14.20
C GLU A 51 11.98 -36.10 -14.89
N PRO A 52 11.83 -36.24 -16.22
CA PRO A 52 12.49 -37.27 -17.00
C PRO A 52 13.94 -36.85 -17.38
N PRO A 53 14.87 -37.82 -17.54
CA PRO A 53 16.28 -37.55 -17.82
C PRO A 53 16.58 -37.13 -19.28
N GLN A 54 17.58 -36.25 -19.45
CA GLN A 54 18.31 -35.96 -20.70
C GLN A 54 19.13 -37.20 -21.15
N ALA A 55 19.55 -37.51 -22.39
CA ALA A 55 19.72 -36.90 -23.74
C ALA A 55 19.74 -38.10 -24.78
N PRO A 56 20.11 -38.07 -26.10
CA PRO A 56 20.82 -37.04 -26.89
C PRO A 56 20.45 -36.85 -28.42
N ALA A 57 21.05 -35.80 -29.01
CA ALA A 57 21.53 -35.59 -30.40
C ALA A 57 20.57 -35.57 -31.63
N ALA A 58 20.47 -34.43 -32.35
CA ALA A 58 21.22 -34.14 -33.61
C ALA A 58 20.63 -33.01 -34.50
N LYS A 59 21.52 -32.04 -34.84
CA LYS A 59 21.77 -31.36 -36.15
C LYS A 59 20.86 -30.23 -36.73
N LYS A 60 21.61 -29.17 -37.15
CA LYS A 60 21.42 -28.15 -38.23
C LYS A 60 20.42 -27.00 -37.91
N THR A 61 20.71 -25.71 -38.12
CA THR A 61 21.60 -24.99 -39.06
C THR A 61 21.87 -23.55 -38.55
N ALA A 62 23.04 -22.99 -38.85
CA ALA A 62 23.43 -21.60 -38.58
C ALA A 62 23.09 -20.66 -39.75
N PRO A 63 23.17 -19.33 -39.56
CA PRO A 63 24.21 -18.61 -40.28
C PRO A 63 25.01 -17.59 -39.44
N LYS A 64 26.20 -17.32 -39.98
CA LYS A 64 27.36 -16.64 -39.41
C LYS A 64 27.56 -15.28 -40.09
N ALA A 65 27.81 -14.28 -39.25
CA ALA A 65 28.73 -13.13 -39.37
C ALA A 65 28.69 -12.15 -40.58
N ALA A 66 28.71 -10.86 -40.22
CA ALA A 66 29.36 -9.72 -40.90
C ALA A 66 30.88 -9.99 -41.14
N PRO A 67 31.71 -9.18 -41.88
CA PRO A 67 31.69 -7.71 -42.02
C PRO A 67 32.18 -7.15 -43.39
N GLY A 68 32.22 -5.81 -43.55
CA GLY A 68 32.92 -5.16 -44.67
C GLY A 68 32.90 -3.63 -44.61
N LYS A 69 34.06 -2.99 -44.83
CA LYS A 69 34.38 -1.57 -44.60
C LYS A 69 35.03 -0.96 -45.86
N ALA A 70 34.68 0.31 -46.17
CA ALA A 70 35.36 1.33 -47.03
C ALA A 70 35.45 1.05 -48.56
N ALA A 71 35.46 2.01 -49.51
CA ALA A 71 35.74 3.45 -49.50
C ALA A 71 35.23 4.19 -50.79
N SER A 72 35.11 5.53 -50.72
CA SER A 72 35.31 6.60 -51.77
C SER A 72 34.33 6.68 -52.96
N SER A 73 33.92 7.84 -53.54
CA SER A 73 34.42 9.23 -53.59
C SER A 73 33.32 10.17 -54.12
N ASP A 74 33.16 11.41 -53.61
CA ASP A 74 33.59 12.66 -54.27
C ASP A 74 33.15 13.96 -53.54
N LYS A 75 33.98 14.99 -53.70
CA LYS A 75 34.01 16.37 -53.10
C LYS A 75 33.51 17.37 -54.20
N PRO A 76 33.17 18.69 -54.02
CA PRO A 76 33.72 19.66 -53.07
C PRO A 76 32.84 20.75 -52.41
N ALA A 77 33.45 21.34 -51.36
CA ALA A 77 33.11 22.52 -50.54
C ALA A 77 33.18 23.86 -51.36
N PRO A 78 32.97 25.11 -50.82
CA PRO A 78 33.09 25.54 -49.40
C PRO A 78 32.20 26.71 -48.88
N ALA A 79 32.48 27.09 -47.62
CA ALA A 79 32.46 28.45 -47.04
C ALA A 79 31.34 28.84 -46.02
N ARG A 80 31.77 29.01 -44.76
CA ARG A 80 31.23 29.86 -43.67
C ARG A 80 31.68 31.34 -43.92
N PRO A 81 31.14 32.43 -43.31
CA PRO A 81 31.06 32.66 -41.84
C PRO A 81 29.79 33.44 -41.35
N ALA A 82 29.26 33.20 -40.14
CA ALA A 82 29.40 33.99 -38.89
C ALA A 82 28.63 35.34 -38.79
N ALA A 83 28.14 35.59 -37.55
CA ALA A 83 27.80 36.87 -36.90
C ALA A 83 26.34 37.41 -36.90
N LYS A 84 25.77 37.51 -35.68
CA LYS A 84 24.73 38.46 -35.19
C LYS A 84 25.37 39.85 -34.93
N PRO A 85 24.68 40.92 -34.44
CA PRO A 85 23.24 41.27 -34.32
C PRO A 85 22.92 42.70 -34.87
N ALA A 86 21.66 43.10 -34.93
CA ALA A 86 21.27 44.53 -34.88
C ALA A 86 19.92 44.69 -34.18
N GLU A 87 19.86 45.67 -33.27
CA GLU A 87 18.82 45.97 -32.29
C GLU A 87 17.57 46.61 -32.91
N SER A 88 16.44 46.44 -32.24
CA SER A 88 15.32 47.39 -32.29
C SER A 88 14.60 47.38 -30.94
N GLN A 89 14.78 48.45 -30.17
CA GLN A 89 13.97 48.80 -29.00
C GLN A 89 12.74 49.60 -29.44
N VAL A 90 11.59 49.32 -28.82
CA VAL A 90 10.51 50.21 -28.32
C VAL A 90 9.35 49.27 -27.92
N ALA A 91 8.57 49.40 -26.85
CA ALA A 91 8.31 50.47 -25.91
C ALA A 91 7.89 49.86 -24.56
N ALA A 92 8.11 50.63 -23.49
CA ALA A 92 7.53 50.39 -22.17
C ALA A 92 6.02 50.73 -22.18
N VAL A 93 5.19 49.82 -21.67
CA VAL A 93 3.90 50.15 -21.07
C VAL A 93 3.92 49.54 -19.68
N GLY A 94 3.83 50.41 -18.67
CA GLY A 94 3.65 50.02 -17.29
C GLY A 94 2.19 49.76 -16.93
N ALA A 95 2.05 49.26 -15.70
CA ALA A 95 0.84 49.10 -14.89
C ALA A 95 0.14 47.72 -14.99
N PRO A 96 -0.65 47.34 -13.96
CA PRO A 96 -0.15 46.65 -12.77
C PRO A 96 -0.95 45.37 -12.49
N GLY A 97 -0.44 44.54 -11.57
CA GLY A 97 -1.31 43.71 -10.74
C GLY A 97 -2.09 42.59 -11.43
N ALA A 98 -1.44 41.45 -11.57
CA ALA A 98 -2.06 40.22 -11.08
C ALA A 98 -0.93 39.41 -10.47
N GLY A 99 -0.54 39.78 -9.24
CA GLY A 99 -0.08 38.78 -8.32
C GLY A 99 -1.20 37.76 -8.25
N ALA A 100 -1.10 36.69 -9.04
CA ALA A 100 -1.77 35.47 -8.70
C ALA A 100 -1.27 35.19 -7.28
N SER A 101 -2.14 35.44 -6.30
CA SER A 101 -2.00 34.84 -4.99
C SER A 101 -2.02 33.35 -5.26
N THR A 102 -0.86 32.78 -5.56
CA THR A 102 -0.57 31.42 -5.14
C THR A 102 -0.80 31.50 -3.65
N GLN A 103 -2.00 31.12 -3.23
CA GLN A 103 -2.43 31.12 -1.85
C GLN A 103 -1.32 30.36 -1.12
N ARG A 104 -0.43 31.09 -0.45
CA ARG A 104 0.74 30.46 0.16
C ARG A 104 0.17 29.53 1.19
N VAL A 105 0.30 28.25 0.92
CA VAL A 105 -0.16 27.23 1.84
C VAL A 105 0.85 27.24 2.96
N GLU A 106 0.51 27.87 4.08
CA GLU A 106 1.29 27.76 5.31
C GLU A 106 1.18 26.30 5.78
N PRO A 107 2.23 25.48 5.65
CA PRO A 107 2.13 24.03 5.84
C PRO A 107 1.66 23.69 7.26
N GLU A 108 2.13 24.44 8.25
CA GLU A 108 1.76 24.27 9.65
C GLU A 108 0.25 24.47 9.87
N ALA A 109 -0.33 25.52 9.28
CA ALA A 109 -1.77 25.78 9.40
C ALA A 109 -2.62 24.68 8.75
N VAL A 110 -2.16 24.10 7.64
CA VAL A 110 -2.84 22.96 7.02
C VAL A 110 -2.75 21.71 7.88
N VAL A 111 -1.57 21.40 8.43
CA VAL A 111 -1.39 20.25 9.31
C VAL A 111 -2.26 20.38 10.56
N GLN A 112 -2.36 21.57 11.15
CA GLN A 112 -3.27 21.84 12.26
C GLN A 112 -4.74 21.61 11.88
N ARG A 113 -5.17 22.04 10.68
CA ARG A 113 -6.53 21.75 10.17
C ARG A 113 -6.76 20.25 9.93
N ALA A 114 -5.78 19.53 9.41
CA ALA A 114 -5.87 18.08 9.25
C ALA A 114 -5.98 17.37 10.61
N ASN A 115 -5.19 17.77 11.60
CA ASN A 115 -5.30 17.30 12.99
C ASN A 115 -6.70 17.57 13.55
N ALA A 116 -7.22 18.79 13.39
CA ALA A 116 -8.57 19.16 13.83
C ALA A 116 -9.66 18.32 13.15
N TYR A 117 -9.53 18.06 11.84
CA TYR A 117 -10.45 17.19 11.10
C TYR A 117 -10.49 15.80 11.71
N PHE A 118 -9.34 15.13 11.88
CA PHE A 118 -9.33 13.78 12.41
C PHE A 118 -9.78 13.70 13.87
N ASN A 119 -9.47 14.72 14.66
CA ASN A 119 -9.89 14.78 16.07
C ASN A 119 -11.36 15.22 16.25
N SER A 120 -12.05 15.65 15.19
CA SER A 120 -13.44 16.11 15.25
C SER A 120 -14.49 15.00 15.41
N PHE A 121 -14.10 13.75 15.17
CA PHE A 121 -15.02 12.61 15.21
C PHE A 121 -14.43 11.45 16.02
N GLN A 122 -15.28 10.82 16.82
CA GLN A 122 -14.98 9.55 17.49
C GLN A 122 -15.44 8.35 16.66
N THR A 123 -16.48 8.52 15.85
CA THR A 123 -16.96 7.50 14.91
C THR A 123 -17.07 8.07 13.50
N LEU A 124 -16.78 7.23 12.51
CA LEU A 124 -16.89 7.56 11.10
C LEU A 124 -17.39 6.33 10.34
N THR A 125 -18.44 6.49 9.55
CA THR A 125 -18.93 5.44 8.64
C THR A 125 -19.06 6.00 7.23
N GLY A 126 -18.87 5.18 6.21
CA GLY A 126 -19.09 5.60 4.82
C GLY A 126 -18.79 4.50 3.82
N GLY A 127 -18.83 4.86 2.55
CA GLY A 127 -18.40 3.98 1.46
C GLY A 127 -16.93 4.22 1.11
N PHE A 128 -16.27 3.20 0.60
CA PHE A 128 -14.95 3.34 0.00
C PHE A 128 -14.87 2.67 -1.37
N LEU A 129 -13.98 3.15 -2.21
CA LEU A 129 -13.53 2.49 -3.43
C LEU A 129 -12.01 2.42 -3.39
N GLN A 130 -11.49 1.21 -3.32
CA GLN A 130 -10.07 0.97 -3.34
C GLN A 130 -9.61 0.64 -4.76
N ILE A 131 -8.43 1.14 -5.11
CA ILE A 131 -7.73 0.85 -6.35
C ILE A 131 -6.36 0.29 -5.97
N GLY A 132 -6.14 -1.00 -6.25
CA GLY A 132 -4.89 -1.70 -5.97
C GLY A 132 -3.76 -1.32 -6.92
N PRO A 133 -2.52 -1.81 -6.66
CA PRO A 133 -1.36 -1.56 -7.52
C PRO A 133 -1.51 -2.16 -8.93
N ASP A 134 -2.35 -3.17 -9.08
CA ASP A 134 -2.74 -3.80 -10.35
C ASP A 134 -3.89 -3.06 -11.07
N GLY A 135 -4.40 -1.98 -10.47
CA GLY A 135 -5.52 -1.20 -10.98
C GLY A 135 -6.90 -1.79 -10.71
N ARG A 136 -7.01 -2.95 -10.05
CA ARG A 136 -8.30 -3.53 -9.69
C ARG A 136 -9.02 -2.62 -8.71
N LYS A 137 -10.33 -2.49 -8.93
CA LYS A 137 -11.20 -1.64 -8.13
C LYS A 137 -12.14 -2.48 -7.29
N ILE A 138 -12.15 -2.28 -5.99
CA ILE A 138 -13.02 -3.00 -5.06
C ILE A 138 -13.66 -1.99 -4.11
N GLY A 139 -14.99 -2.01 -4.08
CA GLY A 139 -15.79 -1.15 -3.21
C GLY A 139 -16.12 -1.82 -1.89
N GLY A 140 -16.61 -1.01 -0.95
CA GLY A 140 -17.13 -1.53 0.30
C GLY A 140 -17.57 -0.46 1.28
N ARG A 141 -17.74 -0.88 2.53
CA ARG A 141 -18.14 -0.05 3.66
C ARG A 141 -16.98 0.10 4.64
N LEU A 142 -16.72 1.35 5.01
CA LEU A 142 -15.81 1.73 6.08
C LEU A 142 -16.62 1.99 7.35
N SER A 143 -16.20 1.37 8.45
CA SER A 143 -16.64 1.72 9.80
C SER A 143 -15.43 1.96 10.67
N LEU A 144 -15.44 3.04 11.44
CA LEU A 144 -14.34 3.44 12.30
C LEU A 144 -14.91 3.91 13.63
N ALA A 145 -14.31 3.46 14.72
CA ALA A 145 -14.61 3.92 16.06
C ALA A 145 -13.32 4.06 16.86
N LYS A 146 -13.02 5.28 17.28
CA LYS A 146 -11.84 5.55 18.09
C LYS A 146 -12.07 5.15 19.54
N PRO A 147 -10.99 4.80 20.27
CA PRO A 147 -9.66 4.49 19.73
C PRO A 147 -9.60 3.09 19.10
N GLY A 148 -8.79 2.96 18.06
CA GLY A 148 -8.21 1.72 17.58
C GLY A 148 -9.10 0.82 16.72
N ARG A 149 -10.42 1.08 16.66
CA ARG A 149 -11.34 0.18 15.96
C ARG A 149 -11.63 0.63 14.54
N LEU A 150 -11.55 -0.32 13.62
CA LEU A 150 -11.71 -0.11 12.19
C LEU A 150 -12.32 -1.36 11.55
N ARG A 151 -13.13 -1.19 10.52
CA ARG A 151 -13.59 -2.26 9.67
C ARG A 151 -13.68 -1.79 8.22
N PHE A 152 -13.01 -2.50 7.32
CA PHE A 152 -13.29 -2.45 5.89
C PHE A 152 -14.03 -3.72 5.52
N GLU A 153 -15.29 -3.56 5.12
CA GLU A 153 -16.11 -4.65 4.64
C GLU A 153 -16.25 -4.52 3.12
N TYR A 154 -15.71 -5.48 2.38
CA TYR A 154 -15.76 -5.44 0.92
C TYR A 154 -17.12 -5.92 0.41
N ASP A 155 -17.59 -5.25 -0.64
CA ASP A 155 -18.81 -5.64 -1.33
C ASP A 155 -18.59 -6.92 -2.14
N GLN A 156 -19.68 -7.65 -2.40
CA GLN A 156 -19.64 -8.82 -3.27
C GLN A 156 -19.11 -8.45 -4.66
N PRO A 157 -18.34 -9.33 -5.32
CA PRO A 157 -18.09 -10.74 -4.98
C PRO A 157 -16.91 -10.98 -4.02
N SER A 158 -16.28 -9.94 -3.46
CA SER A 158 -15.14 -10.13 -2.56
C SER A 158 -15.59 -10.72 -1.21
N PRO A 159 -15.03 -11.86 -0.76
CA PRO A 159 -15.35 -12.42 0.54
C PRO A 159 -14.55 -11.77 1.68
N LEU A 160 -13.67 -10.81 1.37
CA LEU A 160 -12.72 -10.27 2.32
C LEU A 160 -13.35 -9.26 3.27
N GLU A 161 -12.78 -9.17 4.45
CA GLU A 161 -12.97 -8.08 5.38
C GLU A 161 -11.69 -7.85 6.18
N VAL A 162 -11.49 -6.60 6.58
CA VAL A 162 -10.42 -6.20 7.48
C VAL A 162 -11.06 -5.67 8.74
N ILE A 163 -10.63 -6.18 9.89
CA ILE A 163 -11.11 -5.75 11.20
C ILE A 163 -9.91 -5.31 12.03
N ALA A 164 -10.03 -4.20 12.75
CA ALA A 164 -9.12 -3.82 13.80
C ALA A 164 -9.89 -3.65 15.11
N ASP A 165 -9.37 -4.24 16.18
CA ASP A 165 -9.97 -4.20 17.53
C ASP A 165 -9.28 -3.18 18.47
N GLY A 166 -8.24 -2.51 17.96
CA GLY A 166 -7.41 -1.55 18.69
C GLY A 166 -6.05 -2.07 19.13
N THR A 167 -5.81 -3.37 19.03
CA THR A 167 -4.49 -3.98 19.25
C THR A 167 -4.00 -4.66 17.98
N SER A 168 -4.88 -5.43 17.34
CA SER A 168 -4.56 -6.22 16.17
C SER A 168 -5.41 -5.80 14.98
N VAL A 169 -4.96 -6.22 13.80
CA VAL A 169 -5.69 -6.18 12.55
C VAL A 169 -5.84 -7.61 12.05
N ALA A 170 -7.07 -8.04 11.85
CA ALA A 170 -7.44 -9.30 11.24
C ALA A 170 -7.84 -9.06 9.79
N VAL A 171 -7.19 -9.78 8.88
CA VAL A 171 -7.64 -9.93 7.49
C VAL A 171 -8.39 -11.26 7.42
N ARG A 172 -9.69 -11.22 7.15
CA ARG A 172 -10.54 -12.41 7.13
C ARG A 172 -11.10 -12.67 5.74
N ASP A 173 -11.00 -13.91 5.28
CA ASP A 173 -11.73 -14.41 4.12
C ASP A 173 -12.97 -15.16 4.62
N ARG A 174 -14.16 -14.58 4.43
CA ARG A 174 -15.43 -15.17 4.88
C ARG A 174 -15.76 -16.49 4.17
N ARG A 175 -15.26 -16.69 2.95
CA ARG A 175 -15.54 -17.88 2.15
C ARG A 175 -14.65 -19.05 2.56
N LEU A 176 -13.38 -18.77 2.86
CA LEU A 176 -12.42 -19.79 3.28
C LEU A 176 -12.36 -19.97 4.81
N ASN A 177 -13.00 -19.09 5.57
CA ASN A 177 -12.94 -19.03 7.02
C ASN A 177 -11.49 -18.97 7.56
N THR A 178 -10.63 -18.22 6.86
CA THR A 178 -9.24 -17.99 7.24
C THR A 178 -9.08 -16.58 7.81
N GLN A 179 -8.17 -16.41 8.76
CA GLN A 179 -7.87 -15.14 9.38
C GLN A 179 -6.37 -14.97 9.57
N ASP A 180 -5.81 -13.90 9.02
CA ASP A 180 -4.41 -13.51 9.20
C ASP A 180 -4.35 -12.32 10.17
N LEU A 181 -3.51 -12.41 11.21
CA LEU A 181 -3.43 -11.42 12.29
C LEU A 181 -2.12 -10.65 12.27
N TYR A 182 -2.22 -9.34 12.47
CA TYR A 182 -1.10 -8.40 12.48
C TYR A 182 -1.24 -7.39 13.60
N PHE A 183 -0.14 -6.78 14.06
CA PHE A 183 -0.23 -5.68 15.02
C PHE A 183 -0.59 -4.38 14.33
N ILE A 184 -1.55 -3.65 14.90
CA ILE A 184 -2.04 -2.39 14.33
C ILE A 184 -0.96 -1.31 14.23
N SER A 185 0.02 -1.36 15.14
CA SER A 185 1.16 -0.45 15.20
C SER A 185 2.08 -0.52 13.98
N GLN A 186 2.04 -1.63 13.25
CA GLN A 186 2.88 -1.88 12.08
C GLN A 186 2.20 -1.47 10.76
N THR A 187 0.98 -0.92 10.85
CA THR A 187 0.15 -0.58 9.69
C THR A 187 0.24 0.91 9.36
N PRO A 188 0.26 1.32 8.08
CA PRO A 188 0.33 2.74 7.70
C PRO A 188 -0.90 3.55 8.15
N LEU A 189 -2.07 2.91 8.30
CA LEU A 189 -3.33 3.58 8.66
C LEU A 189 -3.51 3.77 10.17
N LYS A 190 -2.55 3.35 11.00
CA LYS A 190 -2.65 3.41 12.47
C LYS A 190 -2.95 4.81 13.01
N PHE A 191 -2.53 5.87 12.30
CA PHE A 191 -2.80 7.23 12.74
C PHE A 191 -4.29 7.56 12.67
N LEU A 192 -5.07 7.07 11.69
CA LEU A 192 -6.49 7.42 11.52
C LEU A 192 -7.37 7.06 12.72
N ILE A 193 -6.95 6.05 13.47
CA ILE A 193 -7.75 5.40 14.51
C ILE A 193 -7.25 5.72 15.91
N ARG A 194 -6.21 6.55 16.07
CA ARG A 194 -5.81 7.02 17.41
C ARG A 194 -6.90 7.89 18.02
N ASP A 195 -7.00 7.86 19.35
CA ASP A 195 -7.89 8.74 20.11
C ASP A 195 -7.62 10.21 19.78
N LYS A 196 -6.35 10.61 19.92
CA LYS A 196 -5.85 11.92 19.52
C LYS A 196 -4.72 11.77 18.53
N ILE A 197 -4.81 12.53 17.45
CA ILE A 197 -3.86 12.54 16.35
C ILE A 197 -3.08 13.84 16.38
N ASP A 198 -1.77 13.72 16.30
CA ASP A 198 -0.86 14.81 15.98
C ASP A 198 0.05 14.36 14.83
N LEU A 199 -0.35 14.69 13.59
CA LEU A 199 0.36 14.29 12.38
C LEU A 199 1.82 14.76 12.36
N ALA A 200 2.17 15.87 13.03
CA ALA A 200 3.53 16.39 13.06
C ALA A 200 4.43 15.64 14.06
N ARG A 201 3.84 15.01 15.09
CA ARG A 201 4.57 14.18 16.06
C ARG A 201 4.59 12.71 15.69
N ASP A 202 3.47 12.23 15.17
CA ASP A 202 3.25 10.80 14.90
C ASP A 202 3.86 10.38 13.56
N LEU A 203 3.99 11.32 12.61
CA LEU A 203 4.46 11.08 11.25
C LEU A 203 5.41 12.20 10.83
N SER A 204 6.18 11.96 9.76
CA SER A 204 7.00 13.00 9.13
C SER A 204 6.21 13.65 8.00
N VAL A 205 5.76 14.90 8.19
CA VAL A 205 5.13 15.68 7.11
C VAL A 205 6.19 16.08 6.10
N THR A 206 6.04 15.65 4.86
CA THR A 206 7.05 15.87 3.80
C THR A 206 6.66 16.98 2.84
N ASP A 207 5.37 17.16 2.58
CA ASP A 207 4.88 18.16 1.64
C ASP A 207 3.43 18.54 1.92
N VAL A 208 3.07 19.79 1.62
CA VAL A 208 1.70 20.28 1.66
C VAL A 208 1.46 21.12 0.42
N THR A 209 0.51 20.68 -0.41
CA THR A 209 0.21 21.32 -1.70
C THR A 209 -1.27 21.66 -1.82
N ASN A 210 -1.58 22.75 -2.52
CA ASN A 210 -2.92 23.05 -3.00
C ASN A 210 -3.02 22.60 -4.47
N ASP A 211 -3.69 21.47 -4.68
CA ASP A 211 -3.95 20.91 -6.00
C ASP A 211 -5.31 21.42 -6.52
N PRO A 212 -5.59 21.40 -7.83
CA PRO A 212 -6.89 21.84 -8.37
C PRO A 212 -8.12 21.12 -7.75
N GLY A 213 -7.93 19.91 -7.22
CA GLY A 213 -8.95 19.11 -6.55
C GLY A 213 -9.08 19.32 -5.04
N GLY A 214 -8.28 20.20 -4.44
CA GLY A 214 -8.26 20.46 -3.00
C GLY A 214 -6.85 20.42 -2.39
N ILE A 215 -6.74 20.13 -1.10
CA ILE A 215 -5.45 20.18 -0.40
C ILE A 215 -4.88 18.77 -0.24
N ARG A 216 -3.62 18.61 -0.61
CA ARG A 216 -2.86 17.37 -0.44
C ARG A 216 -1.84 17.53 0.68
N VAL A 217 -1.86 16.60 1.64
CA VAL A 217 -0.86 16.48 2.70
C VAL A 217 -0.09 15.18 2.49
N SER A 218 1.23 15.27 2.28
CA SER A 218 2.10 14.11 2.12
C SER A 218 2.87 13.86 3.42
N LEU A 219 2.89 12.60 3.85
CA LEU A 219 3.50 12.15 5.08
C LEU A 219 4.32 10.87 4.85
N GLU A 220 5.25 10.60 5.75
CA GLU A 220 6.02 9.36 5.82
C GLU A 220 5.87 8.70 7.19
N ASP A 221 5.63 7.38 7.19
CA ASP A 221 5.68 6.53 8.38
C ASP A 221 6.88 5.58 8.28
N ARG A 222 7.84 5.76 9.18
CA ARG A 222 9.08 4.94 9.25
C ARG A 222 8.94 3.69 10.11
N SER A 223 7.79 3.54 10.77
CA SER A 223 7.51 2.48 11.74
C SER A 223 6.44 1.51 11.24
N THR A 224 6.26 1.45 9.91
CA THR A 224 5.49 0.39 9.28
C THR A 224 6.33 -0.89 9.25
N LEU A 225 5.65 -2.03 9.10
CA LEU A 225 6.34 -3.28 8.80
C LEU A 225 7.30 -2.99 7.60
N GLY A 226 8.47 -3.63 7.49
CA GLY A 226 9.22 -3.70 6.22
C GLY A 226 9.91 -2.42 5.73
N GLY A 227 9.72 -1.27 6.39
CA GLY A 227 10.41 -0.04 6.07
C GLY A 227 9.51 1.20 6.16
N THR A 228 9.81 2.19 5.32
CA THR A 228 9.09 3.46 5.27
C THR A 228 7.95 3.41 4.27
N SER A 229 6.74 3.72 4.73
CA SER A 229 5.56 3.91 3.87
C SER A 229 5.30 5.40 3.63
N LYS A 230 4.85 5.75 2.44
CA LYS A 230 4.41 7.11 2.09
C LYS A 230 2.90 7.19 2.09
N ILE A 231 2.36 8.25 2.70
CA ILE A 231 0.93 8.47 2.83
C ILE A 231 0.61 9.83 2.19
N GLN A 232 -0.42 9.88 1.35
CA GLN A 232 -0.93 11.14 0.81
C GLN A 232 -2.41 11.24 1.15
N LEU A 233 -2.79 12.32 1.83
CA LEU A 233 -4.16 12.62 2.21
C LEU A 233 -4.69 13.73 1.31
N TYR A 234 -5.87 13.52 0.74
CA TYR A 234 -6.54 14.47 -0.14
C TYR A 234 -7.81 14.95 0.54
N PHE A 235 -7.83 16.24 0.83
CA PHE A 235 -8.98 16.94 1.38
C PHE A 235 -9.65 17.78 0.30
N ASP A 236 -10.92 18.12 0.52
CA ASP A 236 -11.56 19.20 -0.22
C ASP A 236 -10.85 20.55 0.01
N ALA A 237 -11.16 21.55 -0.81
CA ALA A 237 -10.52 22.87 -0.73
C ALA A 237 -10.74 23.56 0.63
N GLU A 238 -11.81 23.21 1.34
CA GLU A 238 -12.17 23.75 2.66
C GLU A 238 -11.60 22.94 3.83
N MET A 239 -10.91 21.82 3.58
CA MET A 239 -10.43 20.86 4.59
C MET A 239 -11.53 20.31 5.50
N LYS A 240 -12.78 20.27 5.03
CA LYS A 240 -13.96 19.78 5.79
C LYS A 240 -14.14 18.27 5.68
N THR A 241 -13.67 17.70 4.57
CA THR A 241 -13.85 16.29 4.22
C THR A 241 -12.57 15.71 3.64
N LEU A 242 -12.18 14.53 4.13
CA LEU A 242 -11.17 13.70 3.49
C LEU A 242 -11.83 12.91 2.36
N SER A 243 -11.40 13.11 1.13
CA SER A 243 -12.00 12.47 -0.06
C SER A 243 -11.21 11.25 -0.51
N GLN A 244 -9.90 11.22 -0.27
CA GLN A 244 -9.04 10.13 -0.72
C GLN A 244 -7.80 10.05 0.15
N TRP A 245 -7.26 8.84 0.31
CA TRP A 245 -5.87 8.66 0.70
C TRP A 245 -5.15 7.73 -0.27
N ARG A 246 -3.83 7.88 -0.34
CA ARG A 246 -2.92 7.00 -1.07
C ARG A 246 -1.84 6.51 -0.13
N ILE A 247 -1.50 5.24 -0.28
CA ILE A 247 -0.44 4.60 0.48
C ILE A 247 0.52 3.98 -0.52
N THR A 248 1.79 4.33 -0.43
CA THR A 248 2.87 3.63 -1.11
C THR A 248 3.66 2.88 -0.05
N ASP A 249 3.73 1.56 -0.19
CA ASP A 249 4.47 0.72 0.74
C ASP A 249 6.00 0.80 0.50
N PRO A 250 6.83 0.20 1.37
CA PRO A 250 8.28 0.18 1.21
C PRO A 250 8.77 -0.48 -0.10
N GLN A 251 7.95 -1.33 -0.70
CA GLN A 251 8.22 -2.04 -1.95
C GLN A 251 7.83 -1.20 -3.19
N GLY A 252 7.12 -0.09 -2.99
CA GLY A 252 6.68 0.82 -4.04
C GLY A 252 5.27 0.56 -4.57
N TYR A 253 4.52 -0.38 -3.99
CA TYR A 253 3.15 -0.64 -4.40
C TYR A 253 2.23 0.48 -3.92
N LEU A 254 1.51 1.07 -4.88
CA LEU A 254 0.57 2.15 -4.64
C LEU A 254 -0.84 1.60 -4.49
N THR A 255 -1.47 1.87 -3.35
CA THR A 255 -2.91 1.68 -3.16
C THR A 255 -3.59 3.02 -2.95
N THR A 256 -4.71 3.22 -3.65
CA THR A 256 -5.57 4.39 -3.50
C THR A 256 -6.89 3.98 -2.88
N VAL A 257 -7.38 4.74 -1.89
CA VAL A 257 -8.73 4.58 -1.34
C VAL A 257 -9.47 5.90 -1.47
N GLN A 258 -10.58 5.86 -2.20
CA GLN A 258 -11.52 6.96 -2.31
C GLN A 258 -12.63 6.76 -1.31
N LEU A 259 -13.06 7.83 -0.65
CA LEU A 259 -14.07 7.85 0.39
C LEU A 259 -15.32 8.55 -0.12
N SER A 260 -16.48 8.05 0.27
CA SER A 260 -17.77 8.61 -0.12
C SER A 260 -18.77 8.51 1.03
N ASN A 261 -19.78 9.38 1.02
CA ASN A 261 -20.91 9.32 1.96
C ASN A 261 -20.48 9.22 3.44
N LEU A 262 -19.45 10.01 3.82
CA LEU A 262 -18.91 9.99 5.17
C LEU A 262 -19.88 10.58 6.19
N GLN A 263 -20.22 9.81 7.21
CA GLN A 263 -21.07 10.19 8.33
C GLN A 263 -20.23 10.16 9.62
N LYS A 264 -20.03 11.34 10.22
CA LYS A 264 -19.28 11.52 11.48
C LYS A 264 -20.24 11.40 12.67
N GLY A 265 -19.80 10.79 13.77
CA GLY A 265 -20.54 10.78 15.03
C GLY A 265 -21.74 9.83 15.10
N LYS A 266 -22.02 9.08 14.02
CA LYS A 266 -23.06 8.03 14.04
C LYS A 266 -22.63 6.88 14.95
N ALA A 267 -23.55 6.35 15.74
CA ALA A 267 -23.28 5.16 16.54
C ALA A 267 -22.90 3.97 15.64
N VAL A 268 -21.87 3.22 16.05
CA VAL A 268 -21.40 2.02 15.35
C VAL A 268 -21.45 0.85 16.32
N ASP A 269 -22.01 -0.26 15.88
CA ASP A 269 -22.13 -1.48 16.69
C ASP A 269 -20.72 -2.02 17.04
N PRO A 270 -20.37 -2.11 18.35
CA PRO A 270 -19.06 -2.60 18.77
C PRO A 270 -18.73 -4.01 18.26
N ILE A 271 -19.74 -4.85 17.99
CA ILE A 271 -19.53 -6.22 17.51
C ILE A 271 -18.84 -6.27 16.15
N LEU A 272 -18.94 -5.20 15.35
CA LEU A 272 -18.32 -5.11 14.03
C LEU A 272 -16.79 -5.16 14.11
N PHE A 273 -16.24 -4.79 15.25
CA PHE A 273 -14.80 -4.68 15.48
C PHE A 273 -14.23 -5.86 16.26
N PHE A 274 -15.05 -6.87 16.55
CA PHE A 274 -14.62 -8.05 17.29
C PHE A 274 -13.76 -8.97 16.41
N ILE A 275 -12.62 -9.38 16.96
CA ILE A 275 -11.72 -10.38 16.36
C ILE A 275 -11.75 -11.63 17.24
N ASP A 276 -12.08 -12.78 16.66
CA ASP A 276 -11.97 -14.08 17.34
C ASP A 276 -10.51 -14.57 17.20
N TYR A 277 -9.78 -14.68 18.32
CA TYR A 277 -8.41 -15.20 18.34
C TYR A 277 -8.38 -16.72 18.51
N GLY A 278 -9.54 -17.38 18.49
CA GLY A 278 -9.68 -18.83 18.65
C GLY A 278 -9.67 -19.29 20.10
N ARG A 279 -9.70 -18.37 21.07
CA ARG A 279 -9.71 -18.71 22.50
C ARG A 279 -11.14 -18.97 22.98
N ALA A 280 -11.30 -19.75 24.03
CA ALA A 280 -12.63 -20.10 24.53
C ALA A 280 -13.39 -18.85 25.05
N GLU A 281 -12.65 -17.94 25.69
CA GLU A 281 -13.14 -16.66 26.19
C GLU A 281 -13.64 -15.73 25.09
N ASP A 282 -13.05 -15.79 23.88
CA ASP A 282 -13.45 -14.94 22.76
C ASP A 282 -14.89 -15.27 22.32
N LYS A 283 -15.21 -16.56 22.23
CA LYS A 283 -16.57 -17.02 21.88
C LYS A 283 -17.60 -16.60 22.93
N ALA A 284 -17.26 -16.73 24.21
CA ALA A 284 -18.14 -16.31 25.30
C ALA A 284 -18.40 -14.80 25.28
N ALA A 285 -17.35 -13.99 25.05
CA ALA A 285 -17.47 -12.54 24.92
C ALA A 285 -18.36 -12.15 23.72
N LEU A 286 -18.16 -12.80 22.57
CA LEU A 286 -18.98 -12.54 21.39
C LEU A 286 -20.47 -12.84 21.64
N GLU A 287 -20.79 -13.95 22.31
CA GLU A 287 -22.18 -14.27 22.65
C GLU A 287 -22.79 -13.27 23.64
N GLN A 288 -22.03 -12.81 24.62
CA GLN A 288 -22.47 -11.74 25.52
C GLN A 288 -22.77 -10.44 24.75
N MET A 289 -21.90 -10.05 23.82
CA MET A 289 -22.13 -8.87 22.98
C MET A 289 -23.39 -9.02 22.12
N LYS A 290 -23.62 -10.19 21.52
CA LYS A 290 -24.85 -10.47 20.75
C LYS A 290 -26.10 -10.36 21.63
N GLN A 291 -26.06 -10.90 22.84
CA GLN A 291 -27.19 -10.82 23.78
C GLN A 291 -27.49 -9.36 24.16
N GLN A 292 -26.46 -8.57 24.48
CA GLN A 292 -26.62 -7.15 24.79
C GLN A 292 -27.23 -6.38 23.62
N ARG A 293 -26.74 -6.61 22.40
CA ARG A 293 -27.30 -5.99 21.19
C ARG A 293 -28.78 -6.35 20.98
N ASN A 294 -29.12 -7.62 21.12
CA ASN A 294 -30.49 -8.07 20.94
C ASN A 294 -31.43 -7.49 22.01
N GLN A 295 -30.94 -7.30 23.24
CA GLN A 295 -31.69 -6.64 24.31
C GLN A 295 -31.89 -5.15 24.03
N ALA A 296 -30.85 -4.44 23.57
CA ALA A 296 -30.94 -3.03 23.19
C ALA A 296 -31.96 -2.83 22.06
N ASN A 297 -31.92 -3.67 21.02
CA ASN A 297 -32.85 -3.59 19.90
C ASN A 297 -34.30 -3.97 20.27
N ALA A 298 -34.52 -4.67 21.40
CA ALA A 298 -35.86 -5.01 21.87
C ALA A 298 -36.49 -3.90 22.73
N GLN A 299 -35.72 -2.88 23.10
CA GLN A 299 -36.15 -1.73 23.90
C GLN A 299 -36.43 -0.47 23.08
N GLU A 300 -36.06 -0.46 21.79
CA GLU A 300 -36.43 0.57 20.79
C GLU A 300 -37.72 0.20 20.04
#